data_AF-A0A843B304-F1
#
_entry.id   AF-A0A843B304-F1
#
_cell.length_a   1.000
_cell.length_b   1.000
_cell.length_c   1.000
_cell.angle_alpha   90.00
_cell.angle_beta   90.00
_cell.angle_gamma   90.00
#
_symmetry.space_group_name_H-M   'P 1'
#
loop_
_entity.id
_entity.type
_entity.pdbx_description
1 polymer ?
#
loop_
_entity_poly.entity_id
_entity_poly.type
_entity_poly.pdbx_seq_one_letter_code
_entity_poly.pdbx_strand_id
1 'polypeptide(L)'
;MAPGAAPKKLSFLNKYLTVWIFAAMGLGIVLGVVVPRFADTLNSLSIGTTSIPIAIGLILMMYPPLARVKYEELRQITKQPDAKKMFGTSLFLNYIVGPLLMFALAWIFLPDQPLFRIGLILTGVARCIAMVLVWNTLAEGDCEYAAILVALNSVFQIVLYAFYAY
;
A
#
# COMPACT_ATOMS: atom_id res chain seq x y z
N MET A 1 14.78 -2.44 -26.89
CA MET A 1 13.99 -3.52 -27.51
C MET A 1 14.72 -4.83 -27.28
N ALA A 2 14.19 -5.72 -26.44
CA ALA A 2 14.63 -7.11 -26.32
C ALA A 2 13.48 -8.02 -26.83
N PRO A 3 13.73 -8.91 -27.80
CA PRO A 3 12.69 -9.73 -28.41
C PRO A 3 12.41 -10.99 -27.57
N GLY A 4 11.14 -11.37 -27.42
CA GLY A 4 10.77 -12.76 -27.08
C GLY A 4 10.16 -13.06 -25.70
N ALA A 5 9.40 -12.17 -25.07
CA ALA A 5 8.56 -12.57 -23.92
C ALA A 5 7.11 -12.84 -24.39
N ALA A 6 6.73 -14.12 -24.44
CA ALA A 6 5.34 -14.57 -24.67
C ALA A 6 4.35 -13.83 -23.75
N PRO A 7 3.07 -13.65 -24.13
CA PRO A 7 2.08 -12.99 -23.28
C PRO A 7 2.05 -13.72 -21.95
N LYS A 8 2.51 -13.06 -20.88
CA LYS A 8 2.67 -13.66 -19.56
C LYS A 8 1.27 -14.01 -19.08
N LYS A 9 0.83 -15.26 -19.31
CA LYS A 9 -0.40 -15.78 -18.71
C LYS A 9 -0.31 -15.52 -17.22
N LEU A 10 -1.22 -14.69 -16.69
CA LEU A 10 -1.33 -14.46 -15.26
C LEU A 10 -1.41 -15.85 -14.60
N SER A 11 -0.46 -16.14 -13.72
CA SER A 11 -0.44 -17.39 -12.95
C SER A 11 -1.82 -17.60 -12.31
N PHE A 12 -2.28 -18.84 -12.20
CA PHE A 12 -3.59 -19.20 -11.65
C PHE A 12 -3.87 -18.48 -10.31
N LEU A 13 -2.81 -18.28 -9.50
CA LEU A 13 -2.84 -17.50 -8.26
C LEU A 13 -3.13 -16.01 -8.45
N ASN A 14 -2.54 -15.35 -9.45
CA ASN A 14 -2.83 -13.94 -9.76
C ASN A 14 -4.24 -13.78 -10.35
N LYS A 15 -4.71 -14.77 -11.12
CA LYS A 15 -6.06 -14.73 -11.72
C LYS A 15 -7.17 -14.83 -10.68
N TYR A 16 -6.96 -15.63 -9.63
CA TYR A 16 -7.92 -15.82 -8.53
C TYR A 16 -7.48 -15.12 -7.23
N LEU A 17 -6.59 -14.12 -7.31
CA LEU A 17 -5.98 -13.47 -6.14
C LEU A 17 -7.04 -12.97 -5.15
N THR A 18 -8.10 -12.34 -5.65
CA THR A 18 -9.20 -11.85 -4.83
C THR A 18 -9.90 -12.98 -4.05
N VAL A 19 -10.14 -14.11 -4.70
CA VAL A 19 -10.77 -15.29 -4.07
C VAL A 19 -9.86 -15.85 -2.98
N TRP A 20 -8.55 -15.96 -3.27
CA TRP A 20 -7.57 -16.42 -2.28
C TRP A 20 -7.44 -15.46 -1.09
N ILE A 21 -7.51 -14.15 -1.31
CA ILE A 21 -7.51 -13.15 -0.23
C ILE A 21 -8.72 -13.35 0.67
N PHE A 22 -9.94 -13.45 0.10
CA PHE A 22 -11.15 -13.68 0.90
C PHE A 22 -11.12 -15.03 1.62
N ALA A 23 -10.63 -16.08 0.97
CA ALA A 23 -10.48 -17.39 1.58
C ALA A 23 -9.48 -17.36 2.76
N ALA A 24 -8.33 -16.70 2.58
CA ALA A 24 -7.32 -16.54 3.64
C ALA A 24 -7.83 -15.70 4.81
N MET A 25 -8.55 -14.60 4.53
CA MET A 25 -9.21 -13.80 5.56
C MET A 25 -10.23 -14.63 6.36
N GLY A 26 -11.12 -15.34 5.65
CA GLY A 26 -12.14 -16.18 6.27
C GLY A 26 -11.54 -17.29 7.12
N LEU A 27 -10.55 -18.02 6.59
CA LEU A 27 -9.83 -19.05 7.33
C LEU A 27 -9.11 -18.47 8.55
N GLY A 28 -8.47 -17.30 8.42
CA GLY A 28 -7.79 -16.63 9.52
C GLY A 28 -8.74 -16.25 10.66
N ILE A 29 -9.91 -15.68 10.34
CA ILE A 29 -10.93 -15.33 11.34
C ILE A 29 -11.47 -16.59 12.02
N VAL A 30 -11.81 -17.64 11.25
CA VAL A 30 -12.33 -18.89 11.80
C VAL A 30 -11.30 -19.56 12.71
N LEU A 31 -10.03 -19.64 12.30
CA LEU A 31 -8.96 -20.17 13.13
C LEU A 31 -8.75 -19.35 14.41
N GLY A 32 -8.82 -18.02 14.33
CA GLY A 32 -8.69 -17.15 15.49
C GLY A 32 -9.83 -17.30 16.50
N VAL A 33 -11.05 -17.59 16.05
CA VAL A 33 -12.22 -17.78 16.91
C VAL A 33 -12.29 -19.20 17.49
N VAL A 34 -11.97 -20.22 16.69
CA VAL A 34 -12.08 -21.65 17.09
C VAL A 34 -10.88 -22.09 17.93
N VAL A 35 -9.69 -21.53 17.69
CA VAL A 35 -8.46 -21.87 18.41
C VAL A 35 -7.84 -20.61 19.03
N PRO A 36 -8.38 -20.12 20.17
CA PRO A 36 -7.86 -18.92 20.85
C PRO A 36 -6.38 -19.05 21.22
N ARG A 37 -5.91 -20.28 21.46
CA ARG A 37 -4.49 -20.61 21.72
C ARG A 37 -3.56 -20.19 20.57
N PHE A 38 -4.06 -20.16 19.33
CA PHE A 38 -3.28 -19.69 18.17
C PHE A 38 -3.10 -18.17 18.21
N ALA A 39 -4.16 -17.43 18.56
CA ALA A 39 -4.09 -15.99 18.81
C ALA A 39 -3.18 -15.67 20.01
N ASP A 40 -3.23 -16.47 21.08
CA ASP A 40 -2.36 -16.31 22.24
C ASP A 40 -0.89 -16.55 21.89
N THR A 41 -0.57 -17.55 21.04
CA THR A 41 0.82 -17.75 20.59
C THR A 41 1.34 -16.60 19.72
N LEU A 42 0.50 -16.04 18.84
CA LEU A 42 0.86 -14.85 18.06
C LEU A 42 1.06 -13.60 18.93
N ASN A 43 0.22 -13.44 19.96
CA ASN A 43 0.38 -12.39 20.97
C ASN A 43 1.64 -12.60 21.82
N SER A 44 1.99 -13.85 22.17
CA SER A 44 3.23 -14.16 22.89
C SER A 44 4.50 -13.91 22.05
N LEU A 45 4.37 -13.96 20.71
CA LEU A 45 5.39 -13.58 19.74
C LEU A 45 5.35 -12.08 19.40
N SER A 46 4.63 -11.27 20.18
CA SER A 46 4.61 -9.82 20.05
C SER A 46 5.50 -9.19 21.10
N ILE A 47 6.35 -8.25 20.67
CA ILE A 47 7.18 -7.45 21.57
C ILE A 47 6.54 -6.06 21.60
N GLY A 48 5.90 -5.71 22.72
CA GLY A 48 5.14 -4.47 22.85
C GLY A 48 3.89 -4.47 21.97
N THR A 49 3.81 -3.54 21.00
CA THR A 49 2.68 -3.38 20.07
C THR A 49 2.88 -4.06 18.71
N THR A 50 4.04 -4.70 18.46
CA THR A 50 4.40 -5.24 17.14
C THR A 50 4.61 -6.75 17.19
N SER A 51 3.81 -7.48 16.41
CA SER A 51 3.96 -8.93 16.26
C SER A 51 5.11 -9.26 15.31
N ILE A 52 6.09 -10.03 15.77
CA ILE A 52 7.27 -10.44 14.98
C ILE A 52 6.86 -11.11 13.66
N PRO A 53 5.88 -12.04 13.62
CA PRO A 53 5.46 -12.67 12.36
C PRO A 53 4.89 -11.68 11.35
N ILE A 54 4.11 -10.69 11.84
CA ILE A 54 3.53 -9.64 11.00
C ILE A 54 4.66 -8.77 10.45
N ALA A 55 5.61 -8.35 11.29
CA ALA A 55 6.75 -7.54 10.86
C ALA A 55 7.58 -8.22 9.76
N ILE A 56 7.89 -9.51 9.91
CA ILE A 56 8.59 -10.29 8.87
C ILE A 56 7.77 -10.36 7.59
N GLY A 57 6.46 -10.62 7.70
CA GLY A 57 5.54 -10.62 6.54
C GLY A 57 5.52 -9.28 5.81
N LEU A 58 5.48 -8.17 6.54
CA LEU A 58 5.50 -6.81 6.00
C LEU A 58 6.84 -6.49 5.29
N ILE A 59 7.97 -6.93 5.85
CA ILE A 59 9.28 -6.76 5.21
C ILE A 59 9.35 -7.57 3.91
N LEU A 60 8.96 -8.84 3.94
CA LEU A 60 8.97 -9.72 2.78
C LEU A 60 8.06 -9.23 1.66
N MET A 61 6.90 -8.64 1.95
CA MET A 61 6.03 -8.08 0.92
C MET A 61 6.54 -6.76 0.34
N MET A 62 7.36 -6.01 1.09
CA MET A 62 7.90 -4.71 0.65
C MET A 62 9.14 -4.87 -0.25
N TYR A 63 9.89 -5.96 -0.09
CA TYR A 63 11.09 -6.25 -0.88
C TYR A 63 10.85 -6.37 -2.39
N PRO A 64 9.84 -7.11 -2.91
CA PRO A 64 9.66 -7.31 -4.35
C PRO A 64 9.42 -6.01 -5.14
N PRO A 65 8.57 -5.07 -4.69
CA PRO A 65 8.40 -3.79 -5.38
C PRO A 65 9.67 -2.94 -5.40
N LEU A 66 10.41 -2.85 -4.29
CA LEU A 66 11.63 -2.05 -4.19
C LEU A 66 12.78 -2.59 -5.04
N ALA A 67 12.85 -3.91 -5.21
CA ALA A 67 13.87 -4.56 -6.04
C ALA A 67 13.65 -4.36 -7.55
N ARG A 68 12.44 -3.98 -7.98
CA ARG A 68 12.11 -3.74 -9.40
C ARG A 68 12.49 -2.34 -9.89
N VAL A 69 12.91 -1.45 -8.99
CA VAL A 69 13.20 -0.05 -9.30
C VAL A 69 14.66 0.08 -9.76
N LYS A 70 14.87 0.65 -10.94
CA LYS A 70 16.20 1.09 -11.39
C LYS A 70 16.51 2.48 -10.84
N TYR A 71 17.33 2.55 -9.80
CA TYR A 71 17.64 3.81 -9.11
C TYR A 71 18.40 4.82 -9.99
N GLU A 72 19.07 4.35 -11.05
CA GLU A 72 19.87 5.17 -11.96
C GLU A 72 19.01 6.09 -12.85
N GLU A 73 17.81 5.64 -13.26
CA GLU A 73 16.90 6.39 -14.12
C GLU A 73 16.08 7.46 -13.35
N LEU A 74 15.96 7.31 -12.01
CA LEU A 74 15.25 8.26 -11.13
C LEU A 74 15.81 9.70 -11.24
N ARG A 75 17.14 9.82 -11.39
CA ARG A 75 17.83 11.11 -11.46
C ARG A 75 17.63 11.83 -12.80
N GLN A 76 17.36 11.09 -13.88
CA GLN A 76 17.15 11.65 -15.21
C GLN A 76 15.73 12.19 -15.37
N ILE A 77 14.72 11.45 -14.88
CA ILE A 77 13.30 11.84 -15.03
C ILE A 77 12.93 13.02 -14.12
N THR A 78 13.54 13.15 -12.94
CA THR A 78 13.32 14.32 -12.04
C THR A 78 13.70 15.66 -12.69
N LYS A 79 14.54 15.64 -13.73
CA LYS A 79 14.94 16.84 -14.50
C LYS A 79 13.95 17.23 -15.59
N GLN A 80 12.97 16.37 -15.91
CA GLN A 80 11.99 16.68 -16.96
C GLN A 80 10.90 17.64 -16.46
N PRO A 81 10.57 18.69 -17.22
CA PRO A 81 9.58 19.69 -16.82
C PRO A 81 8.14 19.12 -16.75
N ASP A 82 7.82 18.10 -17.55
CA ASP A 82 6.50 17.46 -17.58
C ASP A 82 6.21 16.61 -16.32
N ALA A 83 7.26 16.08 -15.70
CA ALA A 83 7.16 15.32 -14.48
C ALA A 83 6.56 16.15 -13.33
N LYS A 84 6.85 17.46 -13.28
CA LYS A 84 6.32 18.37 -12.24
C LYS A 84 4.79 18.49 -12.28
N LYS A 85 4.18 18.50 -13.47
CA LYS A 85 2.71 18.59 -13.60
C LYS A 85 2.05 17.30 -13.12
N MET A 86 2.57 16.14 -13.54
CA MET A 86 2.03 14.85 -13.12
C MET A 86 2.23 14.59 -11.62
N PHE A 87 3.40 14.93 -11.07
CA PHE A 87 3.64 14.84 -9.62
C PHE A 87 2.73 15.79 -8.84
N GLY A 88 2.53 17.03 -9.31
CA GLY A 88 1.63 17.99 -8.69
C GLY A 88 0.19 17.48 -8.64
N THR A 89 -0.34 16.96 -9.75
CA THR A 89 -1.70 16.41 -9.80
C THR A 89 -1.85 15.17 -8.91
N SER A 90 -0.88 14.24 -8.95
CA SER A 90 -0.90 13.04 -8.10
C SER A 90 -0.89 13.41 -6.62
N LEU A 91 -0.02 14.34 -6.24
CA LEU A 91 0.10 14.79 -4.85
C LEU A 91 -1.15 15.51 -4.37
N PHE A 92 -1.73 16.39 -5.21
CA PHE A 92 -2.99 17.06 -4.92
C PHE A 92 -4.12 16.06 -4.66
N LEU A 93 -4.27 15.05 -5.53
CA LEU A 93 -5.28 14.00 -5.34
C LEU A 93 -5.01 13.16 -4.09
N ASN A 94 -3.74 12.84 -3.82
CA ASN A 94 -3.36 11.96 -2.71
C ASN A 94 -3.46 12.61 -1.34
N TYR A 95 -3.13 13.90 -1.21
CA TYR A 95 -3.03 14.58 0.07
C TYR A 95 -4.12 15.62 0.33
N ILE A 96 -4.84 16.07 -0.70
CA ILE A 96 -5.98 16.97 -0.51
C ILE A 96 -7.29 16.21 -0.69
N VAL A 97 -7.48 15.62 -1.87
CA VAL A 97 -8.76 14.96 -2.18
C VAL A 97 -8.95 13.68 -1.36
N GLY A 98 -7.91 12.84 -1.26
CA GLY A 98 -7.95 11.58 -0.52
C GLY A 98 -8.34 11.75 0.96
N PRO A 99 -7.60 12.55 1.75
CA PRO A 99 -7.90 12.74 3.17
C PRO A 99 -9.24 13.43 3.41
N LEU A 100 -9.60 14.42 2.59
CA LEU A 100 -10.89 15.11 2.70
C LEU A 100 -12.06 14.14 2.47
N LEU A 101 -11.94 13.30 1.44
CA LEU A 101 -12.94 12.29 1.13
C LEU A 101 -13.04 11.24 2.25
N MET A 102 -11.90 10.77 2.77
CA MET A 102 -11.88 9.81 3.88
C MET A 102 -12.44 10.40 5.17
N PHE A 103 -12.15 11.67 5.46
CA PHE A 103 -12.75 12.40 6.58
C PHE A 103 -14.28 12.49 6.45
N ALA A 104 -14.77 12.86 5.26
CA ALA A 104 -16.21 12.94 5.00
C ALA A 104 -16.88 11.56 5.18
N LEU A 105 -16.29 10.50 4.60
CA LEU A 105 -16.80 9.13 4.77
C LEU A 105 -16.81 8.70 6.24
N ALA A 106 -15.75 9.00 6.98
CA ALA A 106 -15.64 8.64 8.40
C ALA A 106 -16.71 9.32 9.27
N TRP A 107 -17.07 10.57 8.95
CA TRP A 107 -18.11 11.30 9.67
C TRP A 107 -19.53 10.87 9.28
N ILE A 108 -19.75 10.50 8.01
CA ILE A 108 -21.05 10.04 7.50
C ILE A 108 -21.38 8.63 8.00
N PHE A 109 -20.44 7.70 7.89
CA PHE A 109 -20.69 6.28 8.17
C PHE A 109 -20.41 5.85 9.60
N LEU A 110 -19.57 6.59 10.35
CA LEU A 110 -19.21 6.25 11.73
C LEU A 110 -19.41 7.43 12.71
N PRO A 111 -20.60 8.06 12.78
CA PRO A 111 -20.87 9.22 13.65
C PRO A 111 -20.83 8.88 15.16
N ASP A 112 -21.13 7.65 15.54
CA ASP A 112 -21.21 7.24 16.95
C ASP A 112 -19.97 6.48 17.44
N GLN A 113 -18.99 6.24 16.55
CA GLN A 113 -17.83 5.38 16.82
C GLN A 113 -16.50 6.14 16.62
N PRO A 114 -16.06 6.94 17.60
CA PRO A 114 -14.90 7.82 17.44
C PRO A 114 -13.58 7.06 17.19
N LEU A 115 -13.39 5.90 17.83
CA LEU A 115 -12.18 5.07 17.65
C LEU A 115 -12.06 4.55 16.20
N PHE A 116 -13.15 4.02 15.65
CA PHE A 116 -13.16 3.52 14.28
C PHE A 116 -13.05 4.64 13.25
N ARG A 117 -13.61 5.82 13.55
CA ARG A 117 -13.45 7.02 12.72
C ARG A 117 -11.99 7.43 12.60
N ILE A 118 -11.27 7.49 13.71
CA ILE A 118 -9.83 7.81 13.73
C ILE A 118 -9.06 6.78 12.90
N GLY A 119 -9.35 5.48 13.08
CA GLY A 119 -8.73 4.42 12.28
C GLY A 119 -8.99 4.57 10.77
N LEU A 120 -10.22 4.94 10.38
CA LEU A 120 -10.56 5.17 8.97
C LEU A 120 -9.83 6.40 8.39
N ILE A 121 -9.70 7.48 9.17
CA ILE A 121 -8.96 8.67 8.75
C ILE A 121 -7.48 8.35 8.59
N LEU A 122 -6.87 7.68 9.58
CA LEU A 122 -5.45 7.30 9.54
C LEU A 122 -5.13 6.39 8.35
N THR A 123 -6.00 5.42 8.06
CA THR A 123 -5.86 4.57 6.87
C THR A 123 -6.05 5.34 5.57
N GLY A 124 -6.88 6.38 5.54
CA GLY A 124 -7.02 7.29 4.41
C GLY A 124 -5.78 8.15 4.11
N VAL A 125 -5.06 8.57 5.15
CA VAL A 125 -3.81 9.34 5.04
C VAL A 125 -2.62 8.44 4.67
N ALA A 126 -2.64 7.18 5.11
CA ALA A 126 -1.64 6.19 4.73
C ALA A 126 -1.76 5.83 3.24
N ARG A 127 -0.92 6.43 2.40
CA ARG A 127 -0.90 6.12 0.96
C ARG A 127 -0.25 4.76 0.71
N CYS A 128 -0.86 3.98 -0.19
CA CYS A 128 -0.31 2.70 -0.60
C CYS A 128 0.81 2.93 -1.64
N ILE A 129 2.00 2.41 -1.35
CA ILE A 129 3.20 2.60 -2.17
C ILE A 129 3.47 1.35 -3.03
N ALA A 130 3.36 0.15 -2.44
CA ALA A 130 3.70 -1.11 -3.10
C ALA A 130 2.71 -1.53 -4.19
N MET A 131 1.41 -1.44 -3.91
CA MET A 131 0.38 -1.97 -4.82
C MET A 131 0.31 -1.18 -6.13
N VAL A 132 0.59 0.13 -6.08
CA VAL A 132 0.59 1.01 -7.25
C VAL A 132 1.63 0.56 -8.29
N LEU A 133 2.81 0.10 -7.87
CA LEU A 133 3.84 -0.42 -8.78
C LEU A 133 3.36 -1.69 -9.50
N VAL A 134 2.67 -2.57 -8.80
CA VAL A 134 2.10 -3.79 -9.38
C VAL A 134 1.02 -3.45 -10.39
N TRP A 135 0.08 -2.58 -10.03
CA TRP A 135 -0.97 -2.12 -10.96
C TRP A 135 -0.40 -1.41 -12.18
N ASN A 136 0.62 -0.57 -11.99
CA ASN A 136 1.31 0.10 -13.09
C ASN A 136 1.97 -0.91 -14.03
N THR A 137 2.65 -1.92 -13.47
CA THR A 137 3.26 -3.00 -14.26
C THR A 137 2.19 -3.82 -15.00
N LEU A 138 1.03 -4.05 -14.39
CA LEU A 138 -0.10 -4.74 -15.02
C LEU A 138 -0.78 -3.92 -16.12
N ALA A 139 -0.76 -2.59 -16.00
CA ALA A 139 -1.30 -1.65 -16.97
C ALA A 139 -0.30 -1.29 -18.10
N GLU A 140 0.83 -2.01 -18.19
CA GLU A 140 1.92 -1.74 -19.14
C GLU A 140 2.48 -0.31 -19.03
N GLY A 141 2.38 0.28 -17.84
CA GLY A 141 2.92 1.61 -17.52
C GLY A 141 4.42 1.60 -17.28
N ASP A 142 5.00 2.81 -17.29
CA ASP A 142 6.42 3.02 -17.04
C ASP A 142 6.76 2.82 -15.55
N CYS A 143 7.61 1.83 -15.25
CA CYS A 143 7.96 1.44 -13.89
C CYS A 143 8.86 2.47 -13.22
N GLU A 144 9.71 3.15 -13.99
CA GLU A 144 10.63 4.17 -13.53
C GLU A 144 9.88 5.42 -13.06
N TYR A 145 8.86 5.86 -13.80
CA TYR A 145 7.96 6.94 -13.37
C TYR A 145 7.14 6.58 -12.13
N ALA A 146 6.58 5.37 -12.09
CA ALA A 146 5.83 4.90 -10.93
C ALA A 146 6.72 4.80 -9.68
N ALA A 147 7.99 4.42 -9.83
CA ALA A 147 8.95 4.40 -8.73
C ALA A 147 9.26 5.78 -8.17
N ILE A 148 9.34 6.81 -9.02
CA ILE A 148 9.52 8.21 -8.56
C ILE A 148 8.27 8.69 -7.82
N LEU A 149 7.08 8.42 -8.36
CA LEU A 149 5.81 8.72 -7.70
C LEU A 149 5.74 8.05 -6.31
N VAL A 150 6.19 6.81 -6.22
CA VAL A 150 6.32 6.05 -4.97
C VAL A 150 7.29 6.73 -4.00
N ALA A 151 8.51 7.05 -4.44
CA ALA A 151 9.51 7.70 -3.60
C ALA A 151 9.03 9.07 -3.10
N LEU A 152 8.40 9.85 -3.97
CA LEU A 152 7.84 11.15 -3.65
C LEU A 152 6.69 11.03 -2.64
N ASN A 153 5.74 10.12 -2.86
CA ASN A 153 4.68 9.84 -1.88
C ASN A 153 5.24 9.38 -0.53
N SER A 154 6.29 8.56 -0.49
CA SER A 154 6.92 8.15 0.77
C SER A 154 7.50 9.34 1.54
N VAL A 155 8.18 10.27 0.86
CA VAL A 155 8.73 11.49 1.49
C VAL A 155 7.60 12.36 2.03
N PHE A 156 6.59 12.63 1.21
CA PHE A 156 5.42 13.40 1.64
C PHE A 156 4.65 12.70 2.75
N GLN A 157 4.60 11.37 2.75
CA GLN A 157 3.94 10.61 3.81
C GLN A 157 4.70 10.79 5.11
N ILE A 158 6.03 10.68 5.13
CA ILE A 158 6.82 10.91 6.34
C ILE A 158 6.59 12.33 6.90
N VAL A 159 6.53 13.34 6.02
CA VAL A 159 6.36 14.74 6.44
C VAL A 159 4.93 15.06 6.87
N LEU A 160 3.94 14.71 6.04
CA LEU A 160 2.54 15.11 6.22
C LEU A 160 1.78 14.14 7.14
N TYR A 161 2.14 12.87 7.21
CA TYR A 161 1.48 11.92 8.11
C TYR A 161 1.67 12.32 9.58
N ALA A 162 2.86 12.81 9.95
CA ALA A 162 3.09 13.33 11.29
C ALA A 162 2.19 14.54 11.63
N PHE A 163 1.88 15.37 10.63
CA PHE A 163 1.00 16.53 10.80
C PHE A 163 -0.48 16.14 10.81
N TYR A 164 -0.90 15.19 9.97
CA TYR A 164 -2.29 14.73 9.89
C TYR A 164 -2.70 13.77 11.00
N ALA A 165 -1.73 13.08 11.62
CA ALA A 165 -1.98 12.13 12.71
C ALA A 165 -1.99 12.80 14.10
N TYR A 166 -1.69 14.10 14.19
CA TYR A 166 -1.73 14.91 15.42
C TYR A 166 -3.03 15.72 15.48
#